data_AF-A0A2J6PX64-F1
#
_entry.id   AF-A0A2J6PX64-F1
#
_cell.length_a   1.000
_cell.length_b   1.000
_cell.length_c   1.000
_cell.angle_alpha   90.00
_cell.angle_beta   90.00
_cell.angle_gamma   90.00
#
_symmetry.space_group_name_H-M   'P 1'
#
loop_
_entity.id
_entity.type
_entity.pdbx_description
1 polymer ?
#
loop_
_entity_poly.entity_id
_entity_poly.type
_entity_poly.pdbx_seq_one_letter_code
_entity_poly.pdbx_strand_id
1 'polypeptide(L)'
;MAPPTFPNGLTLYEIGFAALRYPSVPPPPMRNIPLNNIVGALQHVPPASQHHMIAQIASQYLNTLIEYQKSDEPILHDQSSSQYYMSNALLLINFLMGGSPDVCKRAVQHPALLNDVIEKLLEPDFVDRMKAVDREEVPPFPPPTFDADFGNVLQFVSTMLLYRDEIEGLHSRISELIPKLREWKRTFRNSPVKTIKNASERLVDQIQGLDPTMISMMRRMQETSLVCGIVSCRVTGPERLTVCNGCKIQRYCGREHQKADWKYHKHICNKGLVEPAED
;
A
#
# COMPACT_ATOMS: atom_id res chain seq x y z
N MET A 1 9.21 -11.88 -22.52
CA MET A 1 9.85 -11.52 -21.25
C MET A 1 9.59 -12.63 -20.26
N ALA A 2 10.57 -13.00 -19.45
CA ALA A 2 10.30 -13.86 -18.31
C ALA A 2 9.37 -13.10 -17.33
N PRO A 3 8.49 -13.80 -16.58
CA PRO A 3 7.81 -13.19 -15.44
C PRO A 3 8.86 -12.54 -14.53
N PRO A 4 8.57 -11.39 -13.89
CA PRO A 4 9.57 -10.76 -13.07
C PRO A 4 9.97 -11.72 -11.95
N THR A 5 11.27 -11.81 -11.76
CA THR A 5 11.85 -12.46 -10.60
C THR A 5 11.66 -11.51 -9.43
N PHE A 6 10.66 -11.75 -8.58
CA PHE A 6 10.57 -11.07 -7.29
C PHE A 6 11.75 -11.48 -6.41
N PRO A 7 12.18 -10.60 -5.47
CA PRO A 7 13.29 -10.92 -4.59
C PRO A 7 13.07 -12.26 -3.88
N ASN A 8 14.17 -12.99 -3.64
CA ASN A 8 14.18 -14.28 -2.94
C ASN A 8 13.36 -15.40 -3.62
N GLY A 9 13.01 -15.25 -4.90
CA GLY A 9 12.21 -16.25 -5.63
C GLY A 9 10.74 -16.24 -5.26
N LEU A 10 10.25 -15.15 -4.66
CA LEU A 10 8.82 -14.96 -4.38
C LEU A 10 7.99 -14.99 -5.67
N THR A 11 6.73 -15.38 -5.53
CA THR A 11 5.73 -15.38 -6.59
C THR A 11 4.64 -14.37 -6.30
N LEU A 12 3.91 -13.95 -7.33
CA LEU A 12 2.72 -13.12 -7.13
C LEU A 12 1.70 -13.80 -6.22
N TYR A 13 1.54 -15.12 -6.33
CA TYR A 13 0.64 -15.90 -5.49
C TYR A 13 1.00 -15.79 -4.01
N GLU A 14 2.26 -16.03 -3.64
CA GLU A 14 2.73 -15.92 -2.25
C GLU A 14 2.50 -14.51 -1.67
N ILE A 15 2.73 -13.46 -2.48
CA ILE A 15 2.48 -12.06 -2.06
C ILE A 15 0.99 -11.83 -1.80
N GLY A 16 0.12 -12.25 -2.73
CA GLY A 16 -1.33 -12.09 -2.59
C GLY A 16 -1.90 -12.89 -1.44
N PHE A 17 -1.40 -14.12 -1.25
CA PHE A 17 -1.81 -15.00 -0.16
C PHE A 17 -1.44 -14.39 1.19
N ALA A 18 -0.20 -13.93 1.36
CA ALA A 18 0.25 -13.24 2.57
C ALA A 18 -0.61 -12.00 2.89
N ALA A 19 -1.08 -11.29 1.86
CA ALA A 19 -1.89 -10.09 2.03
C ALA A 19 -3.36 -10.35 2.36
N LEU A 20 -3.96 -11.42 1.82
CA LEU A 20 -5.42 -11.62 1.84
C LEU A 20 -5.88 -12.80 2.71
N ARG A 21 -5.01 -13.73 3.08
CA ARG A 21 -5.42 -15.00 3.72
C ARG A 21 -4.71 -15.34 5.03
N TYR A 22 -3.71 -14.57 5.48
CA TYR A 22 -2.94 -14.97 6.66
C TYR A 22 -3.54 -14.53 8.00
N PRO A 23 -4.30 -15.43 8.67
CA PRO A 23 -4.04 -15.71 10.10
C PRO A 23 -3.96 -17.21 10.48
N SER A 24 -3.94 -18.18 9.55
CA SER A 24 -3.62 -19.60 9.86
C SER A 24 -2.82 -20.25 8.73
N VAL A 25 -1.69 -20.89 9.09
CA VAL A 25 -0.52 -21.32 8.29
C VAL A 25 -0.84 -22.02 6.95
N PRO A 26 -0.05 -21.83 5.87
CA PRO A 26 -0.49 -22.19 4.53
C PRO A 26 -0.16 -23.66 4.34
N PRO A 27 -0.90 -24.37 3.47
CA PRO A 27 -0.49 -25.70 3.12
C PRO A 27 0.94 -25.66 2.54
N PRO A 28 1.82 -26.60 2.94
CA PRO A 28 3.14 -26.75 2.33
C PRO A 28 3.03 -26.78 0.79
N PRO A 29 4.01 -26.21 0.05
CA PRO A 29 5.35 -25.81 0.48
C PRO A 29 5.52 -24.28 0.69
N MET A 30 4.44 -23.52 0.88
CA MET A 30 4.55 -22.06 0.98
C MET A 30 5.53 -21.64 2.10
N ARG A 31 6.43 -20.73 1.77
CA ARG A 31 7.36 -20.16 2.74
C ARG A 31 6.54 -19.23 3.63
N ASN A 32 6.51 -19.51 4.94
CA ASN A 32 5.90 -18.63 5.94
C ASN A 32 6.74 -17.35 6.07
N ILE A 33 6.62 -16.45 5.10
CA ILE A 33 7.31 -15.16 5.11
C ILE A 33 6.26 -14.10 5.42
N PRO A 34 6.36 -13.43 6.58
CA PRO A 34 5.50 -12.32 6.93
C PRO A 34 5.44 -11.25 5.84
N LEU A 35 4.27 -10.65 5.63
CA LEU A 35 4.09 -9.65 4.58
C LEU A 35 4.98 -8.43 4.77
N ASN A 36 5.22 -7.97 6.01
CA ASN A 36 6.18 -6.90 6.30
C ASN A 36 7.59 -7.23 5.79
N ASN A 37 8.02 -8.50 5.90
CA ASN A 37 9.30 -8.95 5.36
C ASN A 37 9.30 -9.00 3.83
N ILE A 38 8.20 -9.42 3.21
CA ILE A 38 8.01 -9.35 1.75
C ILE A 38 8.10 -7.90 1.28
N VAL A 39 7.34 -6.98 1.88
CA VAL A 39 7.36 -5.55 1.58
C VAL A 39 8.75 -4.96 1.81
N GLY A 40 9.42 -5.33 2.90
CA GLY A 40 10.80 -4.95 3.17
C GLY A 40 11.75 -5.40 2.06
N ALA A 41 11.64 -6.65 1.60
CA ALA A 41 12.45 -7.14 0.47
C ALA A 41 12.16 -6.36 -0.82
N LEU A 42 10.88 -6.06 -1.11
CA LEU A 42 10.48 -5.25 -2.25
C LEU A 42 11.01 -3.81 -2.17
N GLN A 43 11.10 -3.24 -0.96
CA GLN A 43 11.66 -1.90 -0.72
C GLN A 43 13.15 -1.77 -1.05
N HIS A 44 13.91 -2.87 -0.98
CA HIS A 44 15.35 -2.89 -1.28
C HIS A 44 15.66 -3.17 -2.76
N VAL A 45 14.65 -3.45 -3.58
CA VAL A 45 14.81 -3.62 -5.03
C VAL A 45 15.16 -2.26 -5.67
N PRO A 46 16.07 -2.20 -6.66
CA PRO A 46 16.35 -0.96 -7.38
C PRO A 46 15.07 -0.30 -7.93
N PRO A 47 14.92 1.04 -7.86
CA PRO A 47 13.66 1.72 -8.17
C PRO A 47 13.03 1.33 -9.51
N ALA A 48 13.83 1.21 -10.57
CA ALA A 48 13.33 0.81 -11.89
C ALA A 48 12.62 -0.56 -11.85
N SER A 49 13.24 -1.57 -11.24
CA SER A 49 12.67 -2.91 -11.10
C SER A 49 11.48 -2.91 -10.14
N GLN A 50 11.55 -2.13 -9.06
CA GLN A 50 10.47 -2.00 -8.09
C GLN A 50 9.19 -1.44 -8.72
N HIS A 51 9.29 -0.42 -9.59
CA HIS A 51 8.13 0.15 -10.27
C HIS A 51 7.39 -0.89 -11.14
N HIS A 52 8.12 -1.77 -11.84
CA HIS A 52 7.49 -2.87 -12.58
C HIS A 52 6.82 -3.87 -11.65
N MET A 53 7.46 -4.24 -10.53
CA MET A 53 6.87 -5.17 -9.55
C MET A 53 5.59 -4.59 -8.94
N ILE A 54 5.60 -3.32 -8.54
CA ILE A 54 4.42 -2.61 -8.02
C ILE A 54 3.30 -2.62 -9.06
N ALA A 55 3.59 -2.28 -10.31
CA ALA A 55 2.58 -2.28 -11.38
C ALA A 55 1.94 -3.67 -11.56
N GLN A 56 2.71 -4.76 -11.45
CA GLN A 56 2.17 -6.11 -11.55
C GLN A 56 1.34 -6.53 -10.34
N ILE A 57 1.87 -6.33 -9.12
CA ILE A 57 1.14 -6.65 -7.88
C ILE A 57 -0.18 -5.88 -7.86
N ALA A 58 -0.15 -4.56 -8.13
CA ALA A 58 -1.34 -3.73 -8.15
C ALA A 58 -2.30 -4.10 -9.29
N SER A 59 -1.80 -4.46 -10.47
CA SER A 59 -2.66 -4.92 -11.59
C SER A 59 -3.45 -6.17 -11.23
N GLN A 60 -2.91 -7.01 -10.34
CA GLN A 60 -3.57 -8.22 -9.87
C GLN A 60 -4.48 -7.99 -8.68
N TYR A 61 -3.95 -7.39 -7.62
CA TYR A 61 -4.56 -7.47 -6.30
C TYR A 61 -5.28 -6.23 -5.84
N LEU A 62 -5.07 -5.06 -6.46
CA LEU A 62 -5.54 -3.79 -5.88
C LEU A 62 -7.04 -3.78 -5.56
N ASN A 63 -7.90 -4.23 -6.48
CA ASN A 63 -9.33 -4.24 -6.24
C ASN A 63 -9.71 -5.21 -5.11
N THR A 64 -9.16 -6.42 -5.11
CA THR A 64 -9.42 -7.42 -4.05
C THR A 64 -8.90 -6.97 -2.69
N LEU A 65 -7.75 -6.30 -2.62
CA LEU A 65 -7.22 -5.72 -1.37
C LEU A 65 -8.16 -4.65 -0.81
N ILE A 66 -8.67 -3.78 -1.69
CA ILE A 66 -9.63 -2.73 -1.31
C ILE A 66 -10.96 -3.35 -0.86
N GLU A 67 -11.45 -4.37 -1.57
CA GLU A 67 -12.67 -5.11 -1.21
C GLU A 67 -12.52 -5.80 0.15
N TYR A 68 -11.41 -6.51 0.37
CA TYR A 68 -11.10 -7.15 1.65
C TYR A 68 -11.04 -6.14 2.79
N GLN A 69 -10.34 -5.01 2.63
CA GLN A 69 -10.22 -3.99 3.67
C GLN A 69 -11.57 -3.34 4.04
N LYS A 70 -12.56 -3.41 3.15
CA LYS A 70 -13.93 -2.90 3.37
C LYS A 70 -14.92 -3.99 3.79
N SER A 71 -14.47 -5.22 3.95
CA SER A 71 -15.33 -6.36 4.26
C SER A 71 -15.68 -6.44 5.75
N ASP A 72 -16.60 -7.32 6.08
CA ASP A 72 -16.98 -7.64 7.46
C ASP A 72 -16.09 -8.71 8.09
N GLU A 73 -14.88 -8.93 7.55
CA GLU A 73 -13.95 -9.94 8.07
C GLU A 73 -13.62 -9.67 9.55
N PRO A 74 -13.90 -10.61 10.47
CA PRO A 74 -13.87 -10.33 11.90
C PRO A 74 -12.53 -9.77 12.41
N ILE A 75 -11.42 -10.22 11.83
CA ILE A 75 -10.08 -9.81 12.24
C ILE A 75 -9.78 -8.32 11.96
N LEU A 76 -10.48 -7.70 10.99
CA LEU A 76 -10.36 -6.27 10.67
C LEU A 76 -11.10 -5.38 11.68
N HIS A 77 -11.97 -5.98 12.50
CA HIS A 77 -12.85 -5.32 13.47
C HIS A 77 -12.52 -5.70 14.92
N ASP A 78 -11.52 -6.56 15.14
CA ASP A 78 -11.05 -6.99 16.46
C ASP A 78 -9.92 -6.09 16.98
N GLN A 79 -10.24 -5.19 17.90
CA GLN A 79 -9.29 -4.24 18.51
C GLN A 79 -8.12 -4.89 19.27
N SER A 80 -8.21 -6.18 19.60
CA SER A 80 -7.11 -6.93 20.20
C SER A 80 -6.09 -7.44 19.15
N SER A 81 -6.48 -7.44 17.88
CA SER A 81 -5.64 -7.88 16.76
C SER A 81 -4.82 -6.73 16.19
N SER A 82 -3.57 -7.01 15.81
CA SER A 82 -2.75 -6.06 15.03
C SER A 82 -3.36 -5.72 13.66
N GLN A 83 -4.14 -6.64 13.08
CA GLN A 83 -4.81 -6.45 11.79
C GLN A 83 -5.91 -5.37 11.82
N TYR A 84 -6.47 -5.06 12.99
CA TYR A 84 -7.41 -3.94 13.15
C TYR A 84 -6.75 -2.60 12.83
N TYR A 85 -5.52 -2.39 13.30
CA TYR A 85 -4.78 -1.14 13.15
C TYR A 85 -4.06 -1.05 11.81
N MET A 86 -3.37 -2.11 11.42
CA MET A 86 -2.63 -2.19 10.16
C MET A 86 -2.74 -3.62 9.62
N SER A 87 -3.78 -3.87 8.83
CA SER A 87 -3.95 -5.17 8.20
C SER A 87 -2.87 -5.43 7.16
N ASN A 88 -2.64 -6.70 6.83
CA ASN A 88 -1.74 -7.07 5.75
C ASN A 88 -2.20 -6.47 4.41
N ALA A 89 -3.50 -6.47 4.15
CA ALA A 89 -4.05 -5.85 2.94
C ALA A 89 -3.76 -4.34 2.89
N LEU A 90 -3.97 -3.63 4.01
CA LEU A 90 -3.72 -2.20 4.11
C LEU A 90 -2.22 -1.87 3.99
N LEU A 91 -1.36 -2.70 4.59
CA LEU A 91 0.10 -2.59 4.46
C LEU A 91 0.53 -2.72 2.99
N LEU A 92 0.00 -3.71 2.27
CA LEU A 92 0.31 -3.88 0.85
C LEU A 92 -0.24 -2.72 0.02
N ILE A 93 -1.47 -2.27 0.26
CA ILE A 93 -2.02 -1.09 -0.40
C ILE A 93 -1.11 0.13 -0.19
N ASN A 94 -0.69 0.39 1.04
CA ASN A 94 0.19 1.51 1.39
C ASN A 94 1.53 1.44 0.63
N PHE A 95 2.14 0.25 0.55
CA PHE A 95 3.34 0.03 -0.25
C PHE A 95 3.12 0.32 -1.73
N LEU A 96 2.03 -0.18 -2.31
CA LEU A 96 1.70 0.01 -3.73
C LEU A 96 1.41 1.48 -4.07
N MET A 97 0.73 2.21 -3.17
CA MET A 97 0.50 3.65 -3.30
C MET A 97 1.81 4.43 -3.29
N GLY A 98 2.77 4.05 -2.45
CA GLY A 98 4.07 4.70 -2.37
C GLY A 98 4.84 4.73 -3.69
N GLY A 99 4.66 3.73 -4.55
CA GLY A 99 5.38 3.61 -5.82
C GLY A 99 4.52 3.65 -7.09
N SER A 100 3.23 4.02 -7.00
CA SER A 100 2.39 4.19 -8.19
C SER A 100 1.29 5.23 -8.01
N PRO A 101 1.30 6.34 -8.79
CA PRO A 101 0.25 7.34 -8.73
C PRO A 101 -1.10 6.81 -9.23
N ASP A 102 -1.13 5.78 -10.09
CA ASP A 102 -2.37 5.16 -10.55
C ASP A 102 -3.05 4.36 -9.43
N VAL A 103 -2.25 3.71 -8.58
CA VAL A 103 -2.76 3.06 -7.37
C VAL A 103 -3.36 4.09 -6.43
N CYS A 104 -2.68 5.21 -6.18
CA CYS A 104 -3.22 6.30 -5.36
C CYS A 104 -4.56 6.81 -5.91
N LYS A 105 -4.61 7.15 -7.20
CA LYS A 105 -5.82 7.63 -7.89
C LYS A 105 -6.99 6.65 -7.77
N ARG A 106 -6.71 5.34 -7.78
CA ARG A 106 -7.73 4.30 -7.58
C ARG A 106 -8.13 4.16 -6.11
N ALA A 107 -7.18 4.08 -5.19
CA ALA A 107 -7.46 3.92 -3.76
C ALA A 107 -8.32 5.07 -3.23
N VAL A 108 -8.03 6.31 -3.64
CA VAL A 108 -8.87 7.46 -3.28
C VAL A 108 -10.27 7.39 -3.89
N GLN A 109 -10.62 6.52 -4.83
CA GLN A 109 -12.04 6.38 -5.21
C GLN A 109 -12.89 5.68 -4.13
N HIS A 110 -12.26 5.20 -3.05
CA HIS A 110 -12.90 4.46 -1.96
C HIS A 110 -12.74 5.20 -0.62
N PRO A 111 -13.55 6.24 -0.33
CA PRO A 111 -13.41 7.05 0.89
C PRO A 111 -13.54 6.23 2.19
N ALA A 112 -14.30 5.13 2.17
CA ALA A 112 -14.44 4.23 3.33
C ALA A 112 -13.09 3.73 3.88
N LEU A 113 -12.09 3.50 3.02
CA LEU A 113 -10.75 3.08 3.46
C LEU A 113 -10.09 4.11 4.38
N LEU A 114 -10.21 5.38 4.02
CA LEU A 114 -9.61 6.45 4.81
C LEU A 114 -10.44 6.74 6.06
N ASN A 115 -11.77 6.73 5.92
CA ASN A 115 -12.68 7.06 7.02
C ASN A 115 -12.53 6.08 8.18
N ASP A 116 -12.45 4.78 7.88
CA ASP A 116 -12.17 3.74 8.89
C ASP A 116 -10.87 4.01 9.65
N VAL A 117 -9.78 4.32 8.93
CA VAL A 117 -8.48 4.61 9.55
C VAL A 117 -8.51 5.91 10.37
N ILE A 118 -9.23 6.94 9.92
CA ILE A 118 -9.39 8.19 10.67
C ILE A 118 -10.15 7.94 11.98
N GLU A 119 -11.27 7.22 11.93
CA GLU A 119 -12.05 6.91 13.15
C GLU A 119 -11.21 6.14 14.16
N LYS A 120 -10.43 5.15 13.71
CA LYS A 120 -9.46 4.44 14.57
C LYS A 120 -8.45 5.40 15.21
N LEU A 121 -7.80 6.27 14.42
CA LEU A 121 -6.83 7.24 14.95
C LEU A 121 -7.43 8.24 15.95
N LEU A 122 -8.72 8.54 15.82
CA LEU A 122 -9.44 9.46 16.71
C LEU A 122 -9.79 8.84 18.06
N GLU A 123 -9.75 7.52 18.21
CA GLU A 123 -9.99 6.84 19.49
C GLU A 123 -9.07 7.39 20.60
N PRO A 124 -9.58 7.70 21.80
CA PRO A 124 -8.79 8.32 22.87
C PRO A 124 -7.55 7.52 23.27
N ASP A 125 -7.67 6.20 23.28
CA ASP A 125 -6.68 5.21 23.71
C ASP A 125 -5.99 4.49 22.54
N PHE A 126 -6.13 5.00 21.30
CA PHE A 126 -5.57 4.39 20.07
C PHE A 126 -4.11 3.94 20.24
N VAL A 127 -3.24 4.83 20.72
CA VAL A 127 -1.80 4.54 20.85
C VAL A 127 -1.54 3.44 21.88
N ASP A 128 -2.24 3.47 23.00
CA ASP A 128 -2.04 2.52 24.09
C ASP A 128 -2.56 1.14 23.70
N ARG A 129 -3.74 1.07 23.07
CA ARG A 129 -4.29 -0.19 22.53
C ARG A 129 -3.42 -0.77 21.42
N MET A 130 -2.98 0.05 20.47
CA MET A 130 -2.09 -0.38 19.40
C MET A 130 -0.71 -0.85 19.91
N LYS A 131 -0.22 -0.33 21.03
CA LYS A 131 0.99 -0.87 21.67
C LYS A 131 0.74 -2.22 22.34
N ALA A 132 -0.45 -2.42 22.89
CA ALA A 132 -0.80 -3.62 23.65
C ALA A 132 -1.12 -4.85 22.79
N VAL A 133 -1.42 -4.68 21.49
CA VAL A 133 -1.69 -5.83 20.61
C VAL A 133 -0.48 -6.73 20.45
N ASP A 134 -0.74 -8.02 20.48
CA ASP A 134 0.26 -9.03 20.16
C ASP A 134 0.57 -9.01 18.66
N ARG A 135 1.83 -9.25 18.33
CA ARG A 135 2.32 -9.29 16.95
C ARG A 135 3.02 -10.61 16.77
N GLU A 136 2.39 -11.47 15.98
CA GLU A 136 2.84 -12.84 15.77
C GLU A 136 4.28 -12.86 15.25
N GLU A 137 5.14 -13.59 15.96
CA GLU A 137 6.47 -13.94 15.49
C GLU A 137 6.36 -15.13 14.55
N VAL A 138 6.97 -15.01 13.37
CA VAL A 138 7.04 -16.10 12.40
C VAL A 138 8.51 -16.43 12.20
N PRO A 139 9.06 -17.41 12.95
CA PRO A 139 10.47 -17.75 12.85
C PRO A 139 10.90 -18.05 11.40
N PRO A 140 12.05 -17.54 10.94
CA PRO A 140 13.10 -16.83 11.70
C PRO A 140 12.93 -15.29 11.71
N PHE A 141 11.78 -14.76 11.31
CA PHE A 141 11.55 -13.33 11.16
C PHE A 141 11.07 -12.70 12.47
N PRO A 142 11.62 -11.56 12.88
CA PRO A 142 11.12 -10.85 14.05
C PRO A 142 9.71 -10.33 13.78
N PRO A 143 8.87 -10.21 14.83
CA PRO A 143 7.54 -9.62 14.67
C PRO A 143 7.64 -8.16 14.23
N PRO A 144 6.62 -7.62 13.54
CA PRO A 144 6.52 -6.19 13.32
C PRO A 144 6.55 -5.43 14.65
N THR A 145 6.95 -4.15 14.60
CA THR A 145 6.98 -3.29 15.79
C THR A 145 5.83 -2.30 15.76
N PHE A 146 5.39 -1.86 16.94
CA PHE A 146 4.44 -0.75 17.07
C PHE A 146 4.84 0.47 16.22
N ASP A 147 6.11 0.89 16.30
CA ASP A 147 6.58 2.08 15.59
C ASP A 147 6.46 1.93 14.06
N ALA A 148 6.71 0.73 13.54
CA ALA A 148 6.60 0.44 12.11
C ALA A 148 5.14 0.50 11.65
N ASP A 149 4.24 -0.19 12.35
CA ASP A 149 2.82 -0.19 12.02
C ASP A 149 2.23 1.21 12.11
N PHE A 150 2.53 1.94 13.19
CA PHE A 150 1.99 3.28 13.39
C PHE A 150 2.52 4.28 12.35
N GLY A 151 3.81 4.17 12.01
CA GLY A 151 4.40 4.91 10.89
C GLY A 151 3.69 4.61 9.56
N ASN A 152 3.35 3.35 9.29
CA ASN A 152 2.61 2.95 8.10
C ASN A 152 1.18 3.50 8.08
N VAL A 153 0.46 3.50 9.22
CA VAL A 153 -0.90 4.06 9.32
C VAL A 153 -0.89 5.55 8.94
N LEU A 154 0.03 6.32 9.53
CA LEU A 154 0.14 7.76 9.25
C LEU A 154 0.58 8.03 7.80
N GLN A 155 1.49 7.21 7.27
CA GLN A 155 1.91 7.31 5.87
C GLN A 155 0.76 7.02 4.92
N PHE A 156 -0.08 6.03 5.23
CA PHE A 156 -1.26 5.69 4.44
C PHE A 156 -2.23 6.87 4.36
N VAL A 157 -2.65 7.42 5.51
CA VAL A 157 -3.53 8.59 5.59
C VAL A 157 -2.93 9.74 4.79
N SER A 158 -1.64 10.02 4.97
CA SER A 158 -0.98 11.13 4.31
C SER A 158 -0.94 10.97 2.78
N THR A 159 -0.75 9.75 2.30
CA THR A 159 -0.73 9.46 0.86
C THR A 159 -2.13 9.54 0.27
N MET A 160 -3.16 9.10 1.01
CA MET A 160 -4.56 9.27 0.62
C MET A 160 -4.92 10.76 0.49
N LEU A 161 -4.57 11.60 1.48
CA LEU A 161 -4.84 13.04 1.44
C LEU A 161 -4.12 13.74 0.29
N LEU A 162 -2.90 13.30 -0.06
CA LEU A 162 -2.16 13.89 -1.17
C LEU A 162 -2.92 13.80 -2.50
N TYR A 163 -3.74 12.76 -2.70
CA TYR A 163 -4.51 12.52 -3.94
C TYR A 163 -5.98 12.91 -3.83
N ARG A 164 -6.35 13.66 -2.80
CA ARG A 164 -7.67 14.27 -2.65
C ARG A 164 -7.59 15.74 -2.97
N ASP A 165 -8.60 16.23 -3.70
CA ASP A 165 -8.67 17.64 -4.07
C ASP A 165 -9.42 18.45 -3.00
N GLU A 166 -10.39 17.85 -2.31
CA GLU A 166 -11.16 18.46 -1.22
C GLU A 166 -11.05 17.59 0.05
N ILE A 167 -10.45 18.14 1.10
CA ILE A 167 -10.21 17.42 2.36
C ILE A 167 -11.42 17.55 3.30
N GLU A 168 -12.08 18.71 3.30
CA GLU A 168 -13.20 19.03 4.16
C GLU A 168 -14.43 18.15 3.88
N GLY A 169 -14.62 17.73 2.63
CA GLY A 169 -15.70 16.82 2.23
C GLY A 169 -15.40 15.33 2.48
N LEU A 170 -14.19 14.99 2.92
CA LEU A 170 -13.72 13.61 2.98
C LEU A 170 -14.14 12.90 4.27
N HIS A 171 -13.96 13.59 5.40
CA HIS A 171 -14.32 13.09 6.73
C HIS A 171 -14.60 14.26 7.68
N SER A 172 -15.80 14.29 8.25
CA SER A 172 -16.29 15.42 9.06
C SER A 172 -15.42 15.77 10.27
N ARG A 173 -14.71 14.77 10.82
CA ARG A 173 -13.88 14.89 12.02
C ARG A 173 -12.38 14.93 11.74
N ILE A 174 -11.94 15.06 10.49
CA ILE A 174 -10.51 14.97 10.16
C ILE A 174 -9.66 16.02 10.89
N SER A 175 -10.19 17.22 11.10
CA SER A 175 -9.52 18.29 11.84
C SER A 175 -9.27 17.97 13.31
N GLU A 176 -10.01 17.02 13.90
CA GLU A 176 -9.78 16.52 15.27
C GLU A 176 -8.45 15.75 15.37
N LEU A 177 -7.85 15.29 14.26
CA LEU A 177 -6.53 14.67 14.27
C LEU A 177 -5.40 15.66 14.52
N ILE A 178 -5.56 16.95 14.19
CA ILE A 178 -4.48 17.95 14.32
C ILE A 178 -3.83 17.97 15.71
N PRO A 179 -4.59 18.10 16.83
CA PRO A 179 -3.97 18.08 18.16
C PRO A 179 -3.24 16.77 18.46
N LYS A 180 -3.81 15.62 18.06
CA LYS A 180 -3.17 14.30 18.21
C LYS A 180 -1.87 14.20 17.42
N LEU A 181 -1.86 14.63 16.16
CA LEU A 181 -0.67 14.60 15.30
C LEU A 181 0.47 15.48 15.85
N ARG A 182 0.15 16.66 16.37
CA ARG A 182 1.14 17.54 17.03
C ARG A 182 1.72 16.88 18.27
N GLU A 183 0.87 16.22 19.06
CA GLU A 183 1.28 15.47 20.24
C GLU A 183 2.18 14.28 19.87
N TRP A 184 1.78 13.47 18.89
CA TRP A 184 2.56 12.33 18.42
C TRP A 184 3.90 12.76 17.80
N LYS A 185 3.95 13.85 17.03
CA LYS A 185 5.20 14.43 16.54
C LYS A 185 6.17 14.73 17.69
N ARG A 186 5.68 15.27 18.80
CA ARG A 186 6.48 15.60 19.99
C ARG A 186 6.92 14.33 20.73
N THR A 187 6.00 13.42 20.97
CA THR A 187 6.21 12.19 21.75
C THR A 187 7.16 11.22 21.03
N PHE A 188 7.01 11.07 19.71
CA PHE A 188 7.81 10.16 18.89
C PHE A 188 8.97 10.85 18.16
N ARG A 189 9.41 12.04 18.61
CA ARG A 189 10.51 12.80 17.98
C ARG A 189 11.83 12.02 17.90
N ASN A 190 12.02 11.08 18.84
CA ASN A 190 13.21 10.23 18.98
C ASN A 190 12.90 8.74 18.69
N SER A 191 11.73 8.43 18.11
CA SER A 191 11.44 7.05 17.70
C SER A 191 12.49 6.57 16.68
N PRO A 192 12.91 5.29 16.72
CA PRO A 192 13.79 4.72 15.69
C PRO A 192 13.17 4.83 14.30
N VAL A 193 11.83 4.85 14.20
CA VAL A 193 11.10 5.04 12.95
C VAL A 193 10.75 6.52 12.78
N LYS A 194 11.60 7.25 12.05
CA LYS A 194 11.39 8.69 11.76
C LYS A 194 10.07 8.99 11.05
N THR A 195 9.46 7.99 10.42
CA THR A 195 8.20 8.11 9.68
C THR A 195 7.07 8.65 10.54
N ILE A 196 6.96 8.29 11.83
CA ILE A 196 5.87 8.80 12.69
C ILE A 196 5.93 10.32 12.79
N LYS A 197 7.10 10.87 13.15
CA LYS A 197 7.31 12.32 13.24
C LYS A 197 7.05 13.01 11.91
N ASN A 198 7.66 12.51 10.83
CA ASN A 198 7.59 13.13 9.51
C ASN A 198 6.18 13.09 8.91
N ALA A 199 5.46 11.97 9.07
CA ALA A 199 4.10 11.82 8.61
C ALA A 199 3.12 12.64 9.45
N SER A 200 3.32 12.72 10.78
CA SER A 200 2.49 13.57 11.65
C SER A 200 2.58 15.04 11.28
N GLU A 201 3.80 15.55 11.04
CA GLU A 201 4.03 16.92 10.58
C GLU A 201 3.34 17.18 9.24
N ARG A 202 3.59 16.32 8.25
CA ARG A 202 2.99 16.47 6.91
C ARG A 202 1.47 16.38 6.94
N LEU A 203 0.88 15.53 7.79
CA LEU A 203 -0.57 15.42 7.94
C LEU A 203 -1.19 16.70 8.50
N VAL A 204 -0.53 17.35 9.48
CA VAL A 204 -1.00 18.66 9.98
C VAL A 204 -1.04 19.66 8.82
N ASP A 205 0.04 19.76 8.05
CA ASP A 205 0.10 20.69 6.91
C ASP A 205 -0.95 20.36 5.85
N GLN A 206 -1.17 19.07 5.56
CA GLN A 206 -2.20 18.60 4.62
C GLN A 206 -3.61 18.97 5.09
N ILE A 207 -3.96 18.68 6.35
CA ILE A 207 -5.30 18.96 6.89
C ILE A 207 -5.56 20.46 7.01
N GLN A 208 -4.54 21.27 7.34
CA GLN A 208 -4.66 22.72 7.45
C GLN A 208 -4.61 23.46 6.10
N GLY A 209 -4.47 22.72 5.00
CA GLY A 209 -4.33 23.27 3.66
C GLY A 209 -2.87 23.34 3.23
N LEU A 210 -2.41 22.30 2.53
CA LEU A 210 -1.11 22.32 1.87
C LEU A 210 -1.18 23.22 0.64
N ASP A 211 -0.09 23.93 0.35
CA ASP A 211 0.02 24.71 -0.88
C ASP A 211 -0.30 23.84 -2.13
N PRO A 212 -1.29 24.21 -2.97
CA PRO A 212 -1.65 23.47 -4.17
C PRO A 212 -0.48 23.28 -5.15
N THR A 213 0.47 24.21 -5.17
CA THR A 213 1.67 24.10 -6.01
C THR A 213 2.56 22.98 -5.51
N MET A 214 2.76 22.88 -4.20
CA MET A 214 3.49 21.78 -3.57
C MET A 214 2.79 20.42 -3.77
N ILE A 215 1.46 20.35 -3.63
CA ILE A 215 0.69 19.12 -3.95
C ILE A 215 0.95 18.69 -5.40
N SER A 216 0.83 19.63 -6.34
CA SER A 216 1.03 19.37 -7.77
C SER A 216 2.45 18.91 -8.07
N MET A 217 3.45 19.52 -7.42
CA MET A 217 4.85 19.12 -7.52
C MET A 217 5.07 17.69 -7.00
N MET A 218 4.53 17.36 -5.82
CA MET A 218 4.65 16.02 -5.23
C MET A 218 4.00 14.95 -6.10
N ARG A 219 2.78 15.20 -6.59
CA ARG A 219 2.08 14.29 -7.52
C ARG A 219 2.89 14.08 -8.81
N ARG A 220 3.46 15.15 -9.37
CA ARG A 220 4.32 15.09 -10.58
C ARG A 220 5.63 14.32 -10.33
N MET A 221 6.22 14.44 -9.15
CA MET A 221 7.39 13.62 -8.80
C MET A 221 7.04 12.13 -8.79
N GLN A 222 5.87 11.76 -8.27
CA GLN A 222 5.41 10.36 -8.26
C GLN A 222 5.12 9.84 -9.67
N GLU A 223 4.74 10.69 -10.63
CA GLU A 223 4.52 10.30 -12.02
C GLU A 223 5.78 9.77 -12.72
N THR A 224 6.98 10.08 -12.21
CA THR A 224 8.23 9.50 -12.71
C THR A 224 8.36 8.00 -12.42
N SER A 225 7.59 7.46 -11.48
CA SER A 225 7.50 6.02 -11.19
C SER A 225 6.71 5.23 -12.23
N LEU A 226 5.96 5.91 -13.11
CA LEU A 226 5.22 5.24 -14.16
C LEU A 226 6.17 4.71 -15.21
N VAL A 227 6.11 3.40 -15.46
CA VAL A 227 6.97 2.68 -16.41
C VAL A 227 6.14 1.87 -17.41
N CYS A 228 6.70 1.65 -18.60
CA CYS A 228 6.13 0.70 -19.56
C CYS A 228 6.12 -0.74 -18.98
N GLY A 229 5.13 -1.57 -19.31
CA GLY A 229 5.07 -2.95 -18.80
C GLY A 229 6.16 -3.86 -19.32
N ILE A 230 6.82 -3.49 -20.42
CA ILE A 230 8.01 -4.16 -20.93
C ILE A 230 9.23 -3.73 -20.11
N VAL A 231 9.82 -4.64 -19.32
CA VAL A 231 10.98 -4.39 -18.43
C VAL A 231 12.20 -3.85 -19.16
N SER A 232 12.43 -4.28 -20.41
CA SER A 232 13.54 -3.75 -21.23
C SER A 232 13.26 -2.36 -21.82
N CYS A 233 12.02 -1.87 -21.73
CA CYS A 233 11.64 -0.55 -22.22
C CYS A 233 11.89 0.50 -21.15
N ARG A 234 12.68 1.52 -21.50
CA ARG A 234 13.05 2.62 -20.59
C ARG A 234 12.10 3.82 -20.66
N VAL A 235 10.95 3.68 -21.31
CA VAL A 235 9.96 4.77 -21.35
C VAL A 235 9.28 4.86 -19.98
N THR A 236 9.42 6.03 -19.38
CA THR A 236 8.81 6.40 -18.11
C THR A 236 7.96 7.67 -18.25
N GLY A 237 7.18 7.97 -17.22
CA GLY A 237 6.31 9.15 -17.17
C GLY A 237 4.99 8.97 -17.92
N PRO A 238 3.94 9.74 -17.57
CA PRO A 238 2.60 9.57 -18.11
C PRO A 238 2.47 10.00 -19.58
N GLU A 239 3.32 10.91 -20.06
CA GLU A 239 3.15 11.62 -21.34
C GLU A 239 3.22 10.70 -22.55
N ARG A 240 4.01 9.62 -22.45
CA ARG A 240 4.24 8.65 -23.53
C ARG A 240 3.67 7.28 -23.20
N LEU A 241 2.83 7.17 -22.17
CA LEU A 241 2.35 5.90 -21.64
C LEU A 241 0.82 5.83 -21.68
N THR A 242 0.31 4.88 -22.45
CA THR A 242 -1.10 4.51 -22.47
C THR A 242 -1.42 3.51 -21.37
N VAL A 243 -2.57 3.66 -20.72
CA VAL A 243 -3.00 2.79 -19.60
C VAL A 243 -3.75 1.55 -20.10
N CYS A 244 -3.52 0.40 -19.48
CA CYS A 244 -4.27 -0.82 -19.73
C CYS A 244 -5.75 -0.61 -19.40
N ASN A 245 -6.65 -0.95 -20.33
CA ASN A 245 -8.08 -0.71 -20.14
C ASN A 245 -8.75 -1.63 -19.12
N GLY A 246 -8.16 -2.78 -18.79
CA GLY A 246 -8.68 -3.68 -17.76
C GLY A 246 -8.35 -3.19 -16.36
N CYS A 247 -7.11 -3.38 -15.91
CA CYS A 247 -6.68 -3.05 -14.56
C CYS A 247 -6.56 -1.53 -14.29
N LYS A 248 -6.34 -0.71 -15.33
CA LYS A 248 -6.02 0.73 -15.22
C LYS A 248 -4.76 1.05 -14.39
N ILE A 249 -3.87 0.07 -14.22
CA ILE A 249 -2.61 0.19 -13.49
C ILE A 249 -1.42 0.03 -14.44
N GLN A 250 -1.34 -1.10 -15.16
CA GLN A 250 -0.25 -1.35 -16.09
C GLN A 250 -0.29 -0.35 -17.26
N ARG A 251 0.87 0.23 -17.60
CA ARG A 251 1.01 1.17 -18.72
C ARG A 251 1.94 0.66 -19.81
N TYR A 252 1.80 1.18 -21.02
CA TYR A 252 2.60 0.83 -22.20
C TYR A 252 2.87 2.03 -23.09
N CYS A 253 4.08 2.12 -23.64
CA CYS A 253 4.42 3.21 -24.57
C CYS A 253 3.83 3.06 -25.98
N GLY A 254 3.09 1.98 -26.22
CA GLY A 254 2.40 1.72 -27.47
C GLY A 254 1.71 0.36 -27.48
N ARG A 255 0.84 0.15 -28.48
CA ARG A 255 0.04 -1.07 -28.64
C ARG A 255 0.89 -2.33 -28.82
N GLU A 256 2.06 -2.20 -29.45
CA GLU A 256 2.98 -3.33 -29.66
C GLU A 256 3.53 -3.88 -28.34
N HIS A 257 3.92 -3.00 -27.40
CA HIS A 257 4.37 -3.42 -26.07
C HIS A 257 3.24 -4.04 -25.26
N GLN A 258 2.02 -3.50 -25.37
CA GLN A 258 0.86 -4.11 -24.73
C GLN A 258 0.60 -5.53 -25.27
N LYS A 259 0.60 -5.73 -26.59
CA LYS A 259 0.42 -7.06 -27.20
C LYS A 259 1.53 -8.03 -26.77
N ALA A 260 2.78 -7.57 -26.73
CA ALA A 260 3.93 -8.37 -26.34
C ALA A 260 3.86 -8.82 -24.87
N ASP A 261 3.34 -7.97 -23.99
CA ASP A 261 3.13 -8.25 -22.58
C ASP A 261 1.85 -9.07 -22.32
N TRP A 262 0.84 -8.96 -23.21
CA TRP A 262 -0.49 -9.54 -23.02
C TRP A 262 -0.49 -11.04 -22.74
N LYS A 263 0.46 -11.79 -23.32
CA LYS A 263 0.63 -13.23 -23.04
C LYS A 263 0.81 -13.55 -21.56
N TYR A 264 1.40 -12.64 -20.77
CA TYR A 264 1.52 -12.76 -19.32
C TYR A 264 0.46 -11.93 -18.61
N HIS A 265 0.31 -10.66 -19.01
CA HIS A 265 -0.58 -9.72 -18.32
C HIS A 265 -2.03 -10.19 -18.23
N LYS A 266 -2.54 -10.92 -19.24
CA LYS A 266 -3.92 -11.47 -19.21
C LYS A 266 -4.20 -12.40 -18.02
N HIS A 267 -3.16 -13.02 -17.46
CA HIS A 267 -3.28 -13.93 -16.32
C HIS A 267 -3.29 -13.21 -14.97
N ILE A 268 -2.93 -11.93 -14.94
CA ILE A 268 -2.89 -11.14 -13.71
C ILE A 268 -3.82 -9.93 -13.77
N CYS A 269 -4.22 -9.47 -14.95
CA CYS A 269 -5.04 -8.27 -15.13
C CYS A 269 -6.40 -8.38 -14.43
N ASN A 270 -6.54 -7.68 -13.29
CA ASN A 270 -7.73 -7.64 -12.46
C ASN A 270 -8.24 -9.03 -12.04
N LYS A 271 -7.32 -9.89 -11.59
CA LYS A 271 -7.63 -11.29 -11.24
C LYS A 271 -7.80 -11.56 -9.75
N GLY A 272 -7.28 -10.71 -8.88
CA GLY A 272 -7.25 -10.99 -7.45
C GLY A 272 -6.38 -12.20 -7.11
N LEU A 273 -6.71 -12.85 -5.99
CA LEU A 273 -6.09 -14.11 -5.58
C LEU A 273 -6.67 -15.25 -6.41
N VAL A 274 -5.80 -15.89 -7.18
CA VAL A 274 -6.11 -17.08 -7.98
C VAL A 274 -5.24 -18.21 -7.46
N GLU A 275 -5.87 -19.25 -6.95
CA GLU A 275 -5.15 -20.45 -6.49
C GLU A 275 -4.53 -21.17 -7.70
N PRO A 276 -3.28 -21.65 -7.59
CA PRO A 276 -2.71 -22.50 -8.63
C PRO A 276 -3.57 -23.74 -8.77
N ALA A 277 -3.73 -24.24 -10.01
CA ALA A 277 -4.37 -25.52 -10.22
C ALA A 277 -3.60 -26.60 -9.44
N GLU A 278 -4.33 -27.48 -8.75
CA GLU A 278 -3.74 -28.69 -8.18
C GLU A 278 -3.24 -29.55 -9.35
N ASP A 279 -1.91 -29.70 -9.45
CA ASP A 279 -1.25 -30.61 -10.40
C ASP A 279 -1.28 -32.06 -9.89
#